data_AF-A0A0F8YR12-F1
#
_entry.id   AF-A0A0F8YR12-F1
#
_cell.length_a   1.000
_cell.length_b   1.000
_cell.length_c   1.000
_cell.angle_alpha   90.00
_cell.angle_beta   90.00
_cell.angle_gamma   90.00
#
_symmetry.space_group_name_H-M   'P 1'
#
loop_
_entity.id
_entity.type
_entity.pdbx_description
1 polymer ?
#
loop_
_entity_poly.entity_id
_entity_poly.type
_entity_poly.pdbx_seq_one_letter_code
_entity_poly.pdbx_strand_id
1 'polypeptide(L)'
;AEYDQVIFDGSPVMVVSDARILATKVDAVLLVVRAHANSVGIVQRAVQGLRRVGAHVLGVILQGVRITAGGYLRKNYETFYEYHQQSLP
;
A
#
# COMPACT_ATOMS: atom_id res chain seq x y z
N ALA A 1 24.66 10.15 22.56
CA ALA A 1 24.51 10.38 21.11
C ALA A 1 23.19 11.08 20.91
N GLU A 2 23.20 12.28 20.34
CA GLU A 2 21.99 13.00 19.93
C GLU A 2 21.82 12.79 18.43
N TYR A 3 20.57 12.58 18.00
CA TYR A 3 20.19 12.40 16.60
C TYR A 3 19.16 13.47 16.24
N ASP A 4 19.26 14.04 15.05
CA ASP A 4 18.27 15.01 14.55
C ASP A 4 16.92 14.34 14.24
N GLN A 5 16.96 13.07 13.80
CA GLN A 5 15.79 12.26 13.47
C GLN A 5 16.03 10.79 13.81
N VAL A 6 14.96 10.12 14.25
CA VAL A 6 14.95 8.68 14.54
C VAL A 6 13.81 8.03 13.77
N ILE A 7 14.13 7.00 12.98
CA ILE A 7 13.15 6.22 12.23
C ILE A 7 12.91 4.91 12.95
N PHE A 8 11.66 4.61 13.25
CA PHE A 8 11.25 3.32 13.78
C PHE A 8 10.60 2.49 12.67
N ASP A 9 11.07 1.25 12.51
CA ASP A 9 10.40 0.27 11.66
C ASP A 9 9.38 -0.53 12.49
N GLY A 10 8.19 -0.73 11.93
CA GLY A 10 7.05 -1.30 12.62
C GLY A 10 6.55 -2.58 11.96
N SER A 11 5.92 -3.45 12.75
CA SER A 11 5.22 -4.63 12.23
C SER A 11 4.04 -4.27 11.32
N PRO A 12 3.50 -5.20 10.51
CA PRO A 12 2.33 -4.95 9.70
C PRO A 12 1.11 -4.52 10.54
N VAL A 13 0.65 -3.28 10.36
CA VAL A 13 -0.39 -2.63 11.19
C VAL A 13 -1.74 -3.35 11.21
N MET A 14 -2.01 -4.18 10.20
CA MET A 14 -3.25 -4.96 10.07
C MET A 14 -3.20 -6.30 10.81
N VAL A 15 -2.01 -6.76 11.23
CA VAL A 15 -1.80 -8.09 11.80
C VAL A 15 -1.42 -8.00 13.27
N VAL A 16 -0.62 -7.00 13.64
CA VAL A 16 -0.03 -6.89 14.99
C VAL A 16 -0.27 -5.50 15.58
N SER A 17 -0.49 -5.43 16.90
CA SER A 17 -0.77 -4.20 17.63
C SER A 17 0.44 -3.27 17.79
N ASP A 18 1.66 -3.79 17.73
CA ASP A 18 2.87 -3.05 18.11
C ASP A 18 3.06 -1.78 17.30
N ALA A 19 2.82 -1.85 15.99
CA ALA A 19 2.87 -0.68 15.11
C ALA A 19 1.85 0.39 15.50
N ARG A 20 0.68 0.02 16.02
CA ARG A 20 -0.33 0.98 16.50
C ARG A 20 0.09 1.60 17.84
N ILE A 21 0.72 0.84 18.73
CA ILE A 21 1.24 1.35 20.00
C ILE A 21 2.39 2.33 19.74
N LEU A 22 3.35 1.94 18.90
CA LEU A 22 4.47 2.78 18.49
C LEU A 22 4.00 4.06 17.81
N ALA A 23 2.97 3.99 16.97
CA ALA A 23 2.36 5.15 16.34
C ALA A 23 1.82 6.21 17.32
N THR A 24 1.57 5.86 18.58
CA THR A 24 1.19 6.82 19.65
C THR A 24 2.37 7.52 20.33
N LYS A 25 3.61 7.11 20.00
CA LYS A 25 4.85 7.56 20.63
C LYS A 25 5.78 8.30 19.68
N VAL A 26 5.38 8.46 18.43
CA VAL A 26 6.15 9.15 17.38
C VAL A 26 5.39 10.37 16.90
N ASP A 27 6.11 11.36 16.38
CA ASP A 27 5.50 12.61 15.88
C ASP A 27 4.66 12.39 14.61
N ALA A 28 5.04 11.40 13.80
CA ALA A 28 4.47 11.16 12.49
C ALA A 28 4.61 9.70 12.04
N VAL A 29 3.69 9.24 11.20
CA VAL A 29 3.66 7.90 10.61
C VAL A 29 3.53 7.97 9.09
N LEU A 30 4.37 7.20 8.39
CA LEU A 30 4.23 6.90 6.96
C LEU A 30 3.83 5.44 6.79
N LEU A 31 2.71 5.18 6.10
CA LEU A 31 2.25 3.82 5.85
C LEU A 31 2.83 3.29 4.53
N VAL A 32 3.64 2.24 4.58
CA VAL A 32 4.17 1.59 3.37
C VAL A 32 3.18 0.53 2.87
N VAL A 33 2.77 0.65 1.61
CA VAL A 33 1.82 -0.25 0.96
C VAL A 33 2.46 -0.86 -0.27
N ARG A 34 2.47 -2.19 -0.34
CA ARG A 34 2.93 -2.90 -1.54
C ARG A 34 1.90 -2.82 -2.65
N ALA A 35 2.33 -2.34 -3.82
CA ALA A 35 1.52 -2.28 -5.03
C ALA A 35 1.02 -3.68 -5.44
N HIS A 36 -0.21 -3.75 -5.94
CA HIS A 36 -0.88 -4.98 -6.40
C HIS A 36 -1.06 -6.10 -5.36
N ALA A 37 -0.68 -5.87 -4.09
CA ALA A 37 -0.80 -6.87 -3.03
C ALA A 37 -1.99 -6.62 -2.08
N ASN A 38 -2.44 -5.37 -1.95
CA ASN A 38 -3.51 -4.98 -1.03
C ASN A 38 -4.58 -4.17 -1.76
N SER A 39 -5.85 -4.40 -1.41
CA SER A 39 -6.95 -3.58 -1.92
C SER A 39 -6.97 -2.21 -1.24
N VAL A 40 -7.51 -1.20 -1.94
CA VAL A 40 -7.69 0.16 -1.39
C VAL A 40 -8.46 0.13 -0.06
N GLY A 41 -9.47 -0.73 0.06
CA GLY A 41 -10.25 -0.88 1.29
C GLY A 41 -9.42 -1.39 2.48
N ILE A 42 -8.45 -2.27 2.27
CA ILE A 42 -7.53 -2.71 3.32
C ILE A 42 -6.66 -1.53 3.80
N VAL A 43 -6.12 -0.76 2.85
CA VAL A 43 -5.29 0.41 3.16
C VAL A 43 -6.08 1.47 3.91
N GLN A 44 -7.33 1.73 3.50
CA GLN A 44 -8.21 2.67 4.20
C GLN A 44 -8.47 2.23 5.65
N ARG A 45 -8.70 0.94 5.90
CA ARG A 45 -8.87 0.42 7.26
C ARG A 45 -7.60 0.58 8.10
N ALA A 46 -6.43 0.35 7.52
CA ALA A 46 -5.15 0.57 8.19
C ALA A 46 -4.99 2.04 8.63
N VAL A 47 -5.22 2.98 7.70
CA VAL A 47 -5.15 4.42 7.99
C VAL A 47 -6.17 4.83 9.06
N GLN A 48 -7.40 4.34 8.98
CA GLN A 48 -8.41 4.59 10.01
C GLN A 48 -8.00 4.03 11.37
N GLY A 49 -7.42 2.83 11.42
CA GLY A 49 -6.93 2.21 12.65
C GLY A 49 -5.81 3.00 13.34
N LEU A 50 -4.90 3.59 12.55
CA LEU A 50 -3.86 4.49 13.02
C LEU A 50 -4.45 5.82 13.52
N ARG A 51 -5.36 6.43 12.75
CA ARG A 51 -6.03 7.67 13.16
C ARG A 51 -6.85 7.52 14.45
N ARG A 52 -7.49 6.36 14.66
CA ARG A 52 -8.26 6.07 15.88
C ARG A 52 -7.40 6.03 17.15
N VAL A 53 -6.11 5.71 17.04
CA VAL A 53 -5.18 5.74 18.17
C VAL A 53 -4.47 7.10 18.31
N GLY A 54 -4.92 8.12 17.56
CA GLY A 54 -4.36 9.46 17.60
C GLY A 54 -3.09 9.66 16.78
N ALA A 55 -2.69 8.68 15.94
CA ALA A 55 -1.47 8.80 15.16
C ALA A 55 -1.60 9.86 14.05
N HIS A 56 -0.56 10.69 13.90
CA HIS A 56 -0.45 11.63 12.79
C HIS A 56 0.09 10.92 11.53
N VAL A 57 -0.82 10.44 10.68
CA VAL A 57 -0.45 9.81 9.41
C VAL A 57 -0.14 10.88 8.37
N LEU A 58 1.13 11.05 8.00
CA LEU A 58 1.59 11.99 6.97
C LEU A 58 1.11 11.59 5.58
N GLY A 59 1.07 10.28 5.31
CA GLY A 59 0.69 9.76 4.01
C GLY A 59 1.00 8.29 3.83
N VAL A 60 0.92 7.85 2.57
CA VAL A 60 1.15 6.47 2.14
C VAL A 60 2.30 6.45 1.14
N ILE A 61 3.22 5.51 1.31
CA ILE A 61 4.27 5.20 0.35
C ILE A 61 3.86 3.95 -0.42
N LEU A 62 3.68 4.07 -1.74
CA LEU A 62 3.42 2.93 -2.60
C LEU A 62 4.74 2.27 -3.02
N GLN A 63 5.00 1.05 -2.54
CA GLN A 63 6.23 0.30 -2.79
C GLN A 63 6.02 -0.78 -3.86
N GLY A 64 7.04 -1.01 -4.69
CA GLY A 64 7.06 -2.16 -5.61
C GLY A 64 6.19 -1.99 -6.84
N VAL A 65 5.93 -0.75 -7.24
CA VAL A 65 5.23 -0.42 -8.49
C VAL A 65 6.06 -0.97 -9.65
N ARG A 66 5.49 -1.92 -10.39
CA ARG A 66 6.07 -2.40 -11.65
C ARG A 66 5.48 -1.59 -12.79
N ILE A 67 6.25 -0.61 -13.27
CA ILE A 67 5.89 0.13 -14.48
C ILE A 67 6.05 -0.84 -15.65
N THR A 68 4.94 -1.41 -16.10
CA THR A 68 4.97 -2.19 -17.33
C THR A 68 4.82 -1.19 -18.46
N ALA A 69 5.93 -0.76 -19.07
CA ALA A 69 5.88 -0.10 -20.37
C ALA A 69 5.17 -1.07 -21.32
N GLY A 70 3.95 -0.72 -21.75
CA GLY A 70 3.10 -1.59 -22.55
C GLY A 70 2.14 -2.52 -21.79
N GLY A 71 1.98 -2.41 -20.46
CA GLY A 71 1.02 -3.24 -19.72
C GLY A 71 -0.44 -3.04 -20.12
N TYR A 72 -0.84 -1.77 -20.34
CA TYR A 72 -2.14 -1.45 -20.94
C TYR A 72 -2.26 -1.99 -22.37
N LEU A 73 -1.21 -1.83 -23.17
CA LEU A 73 -1.20 -2.29 -24.56
C LEU A 73 -1.30 -3.82 -24.65
N ARG A 74 -0.52 -4.54 -23.85
CA ARG A 74 -0.51 -6.00 -23.82
C ARG A 74 -1.82 -6.56 -23.29
N LYS A 75 -2.39 -5.95 -22.24
CA LYS A 75 -3.70 -6.34 -21.73
C LYS A 75 -4.81 -6.08 -22.75
N ASN A 76 -4.75 -4.96 -23.47
CA ASN A 76 -5.68 -4.67 -24.57
C ASN A 76 -5.52 -5.66 -25.74
N TYR A 77 -4.29 -6.06 -26.09
CA TYR A 77 -4.03 -7.06 -27.11
C TYR A 77 -4.53 -8.45 -26.70
N GLU A 78 -4.27 -8.89 -25.46
CA GLU A 78 -4.77 -10.17 -24.92
C GLU A 78 -6.31 -10.19 -24.95
N THR A 79 -6.96 -9.12 -24.48
CA THR A 79 -8.43 -8.98 -24.56
C THR A 79 -8.93 -9.00 -26.02
N PHE A 80 -8.25 -8.32 -26.95
CA PHE A 80 -8.62 -8.33 -28.37
C PHE A 80 -8.57 -9.74 -28.98
N TYR A 81 -7.52 -10.51 -28.70
CA TYR A 81 -7.39 -11.88 -29.20
C TYR A 81 -8.38 -12.86 -28.55
N GLU A 82 -8.68 -12.71 -27.26
CA GLU A 82 -9.72 -13.49 -26.59
C GLU A 82 -11.10 -13.26 -27.20
N TYR A 83 -11.49 -12.00 -27.45
CA TYR A 83 -12.74 -11.68 -28.14
C TYR A 83 -12.77 -12.28 -29.55
N HIS A 84 -11.65 -12.22 -30.28
CA HIS A 84 -11.60 -12.70 -31.64
C HIS A 84 -11.66 -14.23 -31.74
N GLN A 85 -11.06 -14.95 -30.79
CA GLN A 85 -11.15 -16.42 -30.70
C GLN A 85 -12.55 -16.91 -30.32
N GLN A 86 -13.27 -16.19 -29.44
CA GLN A 86 -14.65 -16.54 -29.07
C GLN A 86 -15.69 -16.28 -30.17
N SER A 87 -15.32 -15.50 -31.20
CA SER A 87 -16.21 -15.11 -32.30
C SER A 87 -16.17 -16.10 -33.48
N LEU A 88 -15.38 -17.16 -33.41
CA LEU A 88 -15.34 -18.22 -34.42
C LEU A 88 -16.30 -19.36 -34.00
N PRO A 89 -17.23 -19.79 -34.88
CA PRO A 89 -18.12 -20.91 -34.61
C PRO A 89 -17.40 -22.26 -34.47
#